data_AF-A0A396A5U1-F1
#
_entry.id   AF-A0A396A5U1-F1
#
_cell.length_a   1.000
_cell.length_b   1.000
_cell.length_c   1.000
_cell.angle_alpha   90.00
_cell.angle_beta   90.00
_cell.angle_gamma   90.00
#
_symmetry.space_group_name_H-M   'P 1'
#
loop_
_entity.id
_entity.type
_entity.pdbx_description
1 polymer ?
#
loop_
_entity_poly.entity_id
_entity_poly.type
_entity_poly.pdbx_seq_one_letter_code
_entity_poly.pdbx_strand_id
1 'polypeptide(L)'
;MDSRVLNAYARMGFTVTVDPNAAYAGHFDARSRSITIQEADETIYHELGHFLAFIAGNVDQSSAFASVYNSEKAKFTGYNKAYATQNAAEYFAESVKDYMLNGAALSSQRPNTYKAIQSALNTVTTARADVILKAYSSIWS
;
A
#
# COMPACT_ATOMS: atom_id res chain seq x y z
N MET A 1 11.40 3.15 1.08
CA MET A 1 10.18 2.81 1.85
C MET A 1 10.47 2.97 3.33
N ASP A 2 9.46 3.24 4.16
CA ASP A 2 9.57 3.28 5.63
C ASP A 2 10.06 1.93 6.19
N SER A 3 11.06 1.96 7.08
CA SER A 3 11.69 0.73 7.61
C SER A 3 10.73 -0.13 8.42
N ARG A 4 9.69 0.44 9.04
CA ARG A 4 8.66 -0.31 9.75
C ARG A 4 7.90 -1.25 8.82
N VAL A 5 7.56 -0.76 7.62
CA VAL A 5 6.86 -1.53 6.61
C VAL A 5 7.72 -2.67 6.10
N LEU A 6 8.98 -2.39 5.75
CA LEU A 6 9.91 -3.41 5.26
C LEU A 6 10.21 -4.48 6.31
N ASN A 7 10.40 -4.09 7.57
CA ASN A 7 10.62 -5.02 8.68
C ASN A 7 9.40 -5.91 8.93
N ALA A 8 8.19 -5.36 8.86
CA ALA A 8 6.97 -6.15 8.99
C ALA A 8 6.80 -7.10 7.80
N TYR A 9 7.06 -6.65 6.58
CA TYR A 9 7.01 -7.47 5.36
C TYR A 9 7.92 -8.70 5.49
N ALA A 10 9.18 -8.48 5.87
CA ALA A 10 10.15 -9.55 6.10
C ALA A 10 9.76 -10.47 7.27
N ARG A 11 9.35 -9.90 8.41
CA ARG A 11 8.92 -10.67 9.59
C ARG A 11 7.74 -11.59 9.28
N MET A 12 6.82 -11.14 8.44
CA MET A 12 5.64 -11.89 8.06
C MET A 12 5.91 -12.93 6.96
N GLY A 13 7.15 -13.00 6.47
CA GLY A 13 7.58 -13.96 5.46
C GLY A 13 7.08 -13.64 4.06
N PHE A 14 6.77 -12.37 3.78
CA PHE A 14 6.41 -11.97 2.42
C PHE A 14 7.64 -11.92 1.51
N THR A 15 7.45 -12.26 0.24
CA THR A 15 8.51 -12.27 -0.79
C THR A 15 8.21 -11.28 -1.91
N VAL A 16 9.24 -10.90 -2.66
CA VAL A 16 9.08 -10.12 -3.89
C VAL A 16 9.69 -10.92 -5.04
N THR A 17 8.98 -11.04 -6.14
CA THR A 17 9.43 -11.71 -7.36
C THR A 17 9.36 -10.75 -8.53
N VAL A 18 10.40 -10.74 -9.37
CA VAL A 18 10.38 -10.05 -10.67
C VAL A 18 10.10 -11.11 -11.74
N ASP A 19 8.95 -11.00 -12.41
CA ASP A 19 8.55 -11.87 -13.50
C ASP A 19 8.18 -11.05 -14.75
N PRO A 20 9.09 -10.92 -15.73
CA PRO A 20 8.84 -10.16 -16.96
C PRO A 20 7.65 -10.67 -17.78
N ASN A 21 7.20 -11.91 -17.55
CA ASN A 21 6.06 -12.50 -18.25
C ASN A 21 4.73 -12.30 -17.51
N ALA A 22 4.73 -11.62 -16.35
CA ALA A 22 3.51 -11.30 -15.63
C ALA A 22 2.54 -10.49 -16.52
N ALA A 23 1.24 -10.80 -16.42
CA ALA A 23 0.19 -10.11 -17.18
C ALA A 23 -0.16 -8.72 -16.61
N TYR A 24 0.55 -8.27 -15.58
CA TYR A 24 0.33 -7.05 -14.82
C TYR A 24 1.69 -6.44 -14.45
N ALA A 25 1.74 -5.12 -14.27
CA ALA A 25 2.95 -4.43 -13.86
C ALA A 25 3.36 -4.80 -12.42
N GLY A 26 2.38 -4.98 -11.55
CA GLY A 26 2.56 -5.35 -10.14
C GLY A 26 1.32 -6.06 -9.59
N HIS A 27 1.51 -6.92 -8.60
CA HIS A 27 0.43 -7.56 -7.87
C HIS A 27 0.85 -7.96 -6.45
N PHE A 28 0.22 -7.36 -5.46
CA PHE A 28 0.24 -7.77 -4.07
C PHE A 28 -0.80 -8.87 -3.79
N ASP A 29 -0.37 -9.96 -3.18
CA ASP A 29 -1.24 -11.03 -2.68
C ASP A 29 -0.93 -11.38 -1.22
N ALA A 30 -1.83 -10.98 -0.33
CA ALA A 30 -1.76 -11.31 1.09
C ALA A 30 -1.87 -12.81 1.36
N ARG A 31 -2.57 -13.58 0.51
CA ARG A 31 -2.78 -15.01 0.71
C ARG A 31 -1.50 -15.80 0.47
N SER A 32 -0.84 -15.58 -0.66
CA SER A 32 0.46 -16.20 -0.95
C SER A 32 1.65 -15.51 -0.29
N ARG A 33 1.42 -14.37 0.37
CA ARG A 33 2.46 -13.52 0.97
C ARG A 33 3.48 -13.07 -0.07
N SER A 34 3.00 -12.52 -1.18
CA SER A 34 3.90 -12.16 -2.27
C SER A 34 3.56 -10.81 -2.88
N ILE A 35 4.58 -10.20 -3.46
CA ILE A 35 4.47 -9.17 -4.49
C ILE A 35 5.15 -9.73 -5.73
N THR A 36 4.47 -9.70 -6.85
CA THR A 36 5.07 -9.96 -8.18
C THR A 36 5.09 -8.65 -8.94
N ILE A 37 6.25 -8.27 -9.49
CA ILE A 37 6.40 -7.10 -10.37
C ILE A 37 6.96 -7.55 -11.72
N GLN A 38 6.53 -6.90 -12.80
CA GLN A 38 7.02 -7.21 -14.15
C GLN A 38 8.47 -6.75 -14.34
N GLU A 39 8.79 -5.58 -13.78
CA GLU A 39 10.11 -4.96 -13.85
C GLU A 39 10.51 -4.44 -12.47
N ALA A 40 11.81 -4.31 -12.22
CA ALA A 40 12.33 -3.75 -10.99
C ALA A 40 12.27 -2.20 -11.03
N ASP A 41 11.07 -1.65 -10.87
CA ASP A 41 10.79 -0.22 -10.98
C ASP A 41 9.99 0.31 -9.78
N GLU A 42 9.46 1.53 -9.90
CA GLU A 42 8.70 2.22 -8.84
C GLU A 42 7.31 1.59 -8.56
N THR A 43 6.87 0.61 -9.36
CA THR A 43 5.63 -0.14 -9.13
C THR A 43 5.66 -0.86 -7.78
N ILE A 44 6.84 -1.25 -7.30
CA ILE A 44 6.97 -1.85 -5.96
C ILE A 44 6.41 -0.96 -4.83
N TYR A 45 6.45 0.37 -4.97
CA TYR A 45 5.88 1.27 -3.96
C TYR A 45 4.37 1.26 -3.93
N HIS A 46 3.73 1.04 -5.09
CA HIS A 46 2.29 0.83 -5.18
C HIS A 46 1.90 -0.46 -4.46
N GLU A 47 2.57 -1.57 -4.78
CA GLU A 47 2.27 -2.87 -4.17
C GLU A 47 2.53 -2.90 -2.66
N LEU A 48 3.60 -2.23 -2.21
CA LEU A 48 3.84 -2.03 -0.78
C LEU A 48 2.80 -1.09 -0.14
N GLY A 49 2.10 -0.27 -0.92
CA GLY A 49 0.92 0.48 -0.49
C GLY A 49 -0.27 -0.42 -0.16
N HIS A 50 -0.54 -1.44 -0.98
CA HIS A 50 -1.53 -2.47 -0.64
C HIS A 50 -1.14 -3.26 0.61
N PHE A 51 0.14 -3.64 0.73
CA PHE A 51 0.63 -4.27 1.96
C PHE A 51 0.46 -3.36 3.19
N LEU A 52 0.80 -2.07 3.08
CA LEU A 52 0.60 -1.09 4.15
C LEU A 52 -0.87 -1.02 4.56
N ALA A 53 -1.80 -1.00 3.59
CA ALA A 53 -3.22 -0.98 3.88
C ALA A 53 -3.66 -2.24 4.65
N PHE A 54 -3.20 -3.41 4.21
CA PHE A 54 -3.45 -4.70 4.84
C PHE A 54 -2.97 -4.74 6.29
N ILE A 55 -1.70 -4.41 6.55
CA ILE A 55 -1.14 -4.46 7.91
C ILE A 55 -1.78 -3.40 8.84
N ALA A 56 -2.18 -2.26 8.28
CA ALA A 56 -2.93 -1.22 8.98
C ALA A 56 -4.41 -1.58 9.24
N GLY A 57 -4.83 -2.81 8.92
CA GLY A 57 -6.19 -3.29 9.18
C GLY A 57 -7.18 -2.94 8.09
N ASN A 58 -6.75 -3.02 6.83
CA ASN A 58 -7.54 -2.68 5.65
C ASN A 58 -8.05 -1.23 5.71
N VAL A 59 -7.15 -0.30 6.04
CA VAL A 59 -7.49 1.12 6.23
C VAL A 59 -8.11 1.75 4.99
N ASP A 60 -7.73 1.28 3.82
CA ASP A 60 -8.24 1.67 2.50
C ASP A 60 -9.73 1.30 2.29
N GLN A 61 -10.23 0.32 3.04
CA GLN A 61 -11.63 -0.10 3.04
C GLN A 61 -12.46 0.58 4.15
N SER A 62 -11.83 1.40 4.99
CA SER A 62 -12.53 2.09 6.07
C SER A 62 -13.40 3.23 5.56
N SER A 63 -14.50 3.51 6.27
CA SER A 63 -15.35 4.68 5.98
C SER A 63 -14.58 6.00 6.14
N ALA A 64 -13.66 6.07 7.09
CA ALA A 64 -12.80 7.23 7.30
C ALA A 64 -11.92 7.51 6.08
N PHE A 65 -11.28 6.49 5.51
CA PHE A 65 -10.48 6.68 4.31
C PHE A 65 -11.33 6.93 3.06
N ALA A 66 -12.52 6.31 2.97
CA ALA A 66 -13.46 6.60 1.89
C ALA A 66 -13.85 8.10 1.84
N SER A 67 -14.00 8.75 3.00
CA SER A 67 -14.21 10.21 3.07
C SER A 67 -13.00 10.99 2.55
N VAL A 68 -11.77 10.60 2.93
CA VAL A 68 -10.53 11.22 2.43
C VAL A 68 -10.43 11.08 0.92
N TYR A 69 -10.54 9.84 0.40
CA TYR A 69 -10.56 9.52 -1.02
C TYR A 69 -11.56 10.39 -1.79
N ASN A 70 -12.81 10.46 -1.37
CA ASN A 70 -13.82 11.25 -2.08
C ASN A 70 -13.52 12.76 -2.06
N SER A 71 -12.89 13.27 -0.99
CA SER A 71 -12.52 14.68 -0.89
C SER A 71 -11.32 15.09 -1.73
N GLU A 72 -10.41 14.15 -2.05
CA GLU A 72 -9.09 14.47 -2.62
C GLU A 72 -8.76 13.74 -3.94
N LYS A 73 -9.53 12.73 -4.36
CA LYS A 73 -9.26 11.98 -5.61
C LYS A 73 -9.24 12.87 -6.86
N ALA A 74 -10.08 13.91 -6.91
CA ALA A 74 -10.11 14.85 -8.02
C ALA A 74 -8.79 15.62 -8.18
N LYS A 75 -8.02 15.77 -7.09
CA LYS A 75 -6.72 16.45 -7.04
C LYS A 75 -5.54 15.56 -7.44
N PHE A 76 -5.78 14.28 -7.73
CA PHE A 76 -4.73 13.40 -8.24
C PHE A 76 -4.25 13.88 -9.62
N THR A 77 -2.93 13.99 -9.80
CA THR A 77 -2.29 14.47 -11.04
C THR A 77 -1.28 13.50 -11.63
N GLY A 78 -1.15 12.29 -11.08
CA GLY A 78 -0.28 11.25 -11.63
C GLY A 78 -0.76 10.73 -13.00
N TYR A 79 0.10 9.99 -13.68
CA TYR A 79 -0.08 9.58 -15.09
C TYR A 79 -1.39 8.82 -15.34
N ASN A 80 -1.64 7.72 -14.64
CA ASN A 80 -2.84 6.90 -14.85
C ASN A 80 -3.96 7.26 -13.86
N LYS A 81 -4.48 8.49 -13.97
CA LYS A 81 -5.51 9.01 -13.06
C LYS A 81 -6.77 8.14 -13.00
N ALA A 82 -7.21 7.58 -14.13
CA ALA A 82 -8.40 6.74 -14.19
C ALA A 82 -8.24 5.51 -13.29
N TYR A 83 -7.11 4.80 -13.42
CA TYR A 83 -6.75 3.68 -12.57
C TYR A 83 -6.60 4.10 -11.10
N ALA A 84 -5.77 5.11 -10.84
CA ALA A 84 -5.47 5.58 -9.49
C ALA A 84 -6.71 6.05 -8.71
N THR A 85 -7.77 6.46 -9.40
CA THR A 85 -8.99 6.98 -8.75
C THR A 85 -10.20 6.07 -8.90
N GLN A 86 -10.04 4.87 -9.50
CA GLN A 86 -11.15 3.95 -9.76
C GLN A 86 -11.82 3.46 -8.48
N ASN A 87 -11.05 3.29 -7.40
CA ASN A 87 -11.54 2.93 -6.09
C ASN A 87 -10.58 3.45 -4.99
N ALA A 88 -10.98 3.30 -3.71
CA ALA A 88 -10.19 3.78 -2.59
C ALA A 88 -8.89 2.99 -2.37
N ALA A 89 -8.87 1.68 -2.67
CA ALA A 89 -7.69 0.83 -2.52
C ALA A 89 -6.56 1.25 -3.46
N GLU A 90 -6.86 1.40 -4.76
CA GLU A 90 -5.89 1.91 -5.75
C GLU A 90 -5.44 3.31 -5.43
N TYR A 91 -6.37 4.17 -4.98
CA TYR A 91 -6.04 5.53 -4.61
C TYR A 91 -5.07 5.58 -3.42
N PHE A 92 -5.25 4.70 -2.43
CA PHE A 92 -4.33 4.59 -1.32
C PHE A 92 -2.95 4.12 -1.80
N ALA A 93 -2.90 3.03 -2.58
CA ALA A 93 -1.66 2.45 -3.08
C ALA A 93 -0.86 3.42 -3.96
N GLU A 94 -1.51 4.07 -4.92
CA GLU A 94 -0.90 5.13 -5.75
C GLU A 94 -0.45 6.33 -4.91
N SER A 95 -1.22 6.71 -3.90
CA SER A 95 -0.81 7.80 -3.02
C SER A 95 0.37 7.42 -2.12
N VAL A 96 0.56 6.14 -1.77
CA VAL A 96 1.77 5.65 -1.10
C VAL A 96 2.97 5.71 -2.05
N LYS A 97 2.80 5.37 -3.32
CA LYS A 97 3.83 5.59 -4.34
C LYS A 97 4.21 7.07 -4.43
N ASP A 98 3.24 7.98 -4.52
CA ASP A 98 3.48 9.42 -4.51
C ASP A 98 4.18 9.89 -3.23
N TYR A 99 3.79 9.36 -2.07
CA TYR A 99 4.44 9.65 -0.79
C TYR A 99 5.92 9.29 -0.82
N MET A 100 6.26 8.14 -1.41
CA MET A 100 7.62 7.64 -1.50
C MET A 100 8.48 8.41 -2.49
N LEU A 101 7.92 8.84 -3.61
CA LEU A 101 8.64 9.56 -4.66
C LEU A 101 8.73 11.06 -4.36
N ASN A 102 7.66 11.66 -3.85
CA ASN A 102 7.60 13.09 -3.53
C ASN A 102 6.53 13.42 -2.47
N GLY A 103 6.79 13.02 -1.22
CA GLY A 103 5.89 13.29 -0.09
C GLY A 103 5.57 14.78 0.13
N ALA A 104 6.47 15.70 -0.23
CA ALA A 104 6.22 17.13 -0.14
C ALA A 104 5.10 17.57 -1.09
N ALA A 105 5.16 17.14 -2.36
CA ALA A 105 4.10 17.42 -3.33
C ALA A 105 2.76 16.81 -2.90
N LEU A 106 2.77 15.55 -2.41
CA LEU A 106 1.58 14.91 -1.88
C LEU A 106 0.98 15.70 -0.72
N SER A 107 1.80 16.12 0.25
CA SER A 107 1.35 16.87 1.43
C SER A 107 0.69 18.21 1.06
N SER A 108 1.15 18.85 -0.02
CA SER A 108 0.61 20.12 -0.51
C SER A 108 -0.70 19.92 -1.28
N GLN A 109 -0.77 18.91 -2.15
CA GLN A 109 -1.91 18.70 -3.05
C GLN A 109 -3.06 17.92 -2.39
N ARG A 110 -2.74 16.91 -1.58
CA ARG A 110 -3.67 15.97 -0.94
C ARG A 110 -3.32 15.77 0.55
N PRO A 111 -3.41 16.83 1.37
CA PRO A 111 -2.96 16.81 2.75
C PRO A 111 -3.68 15.78 3.63
N ASN A 112 -4.95 15.47 3.39
CA ASN A 112 -5.66 14.47 4.19
C ASN A 112 -5.20 13.06 3.85
N THR A 113 -4.91 12.79 2.57
CA THR A 113 -4.33 11.54 2.10
C THR A 113 -2.93 11.33 2.66
N TYR A 114 -2.09 12.38 2.66
CA TYR A 114 -0.78 12.36 3.30
C TYR A 114 -0.87 11.97 4.79
N LYS A 115 -1.79 12.59 5.55
CA LYS A 115 -2.02 12.27 6.96
C LYS A 115 -2.56 10.86 7.17
N ALA A 116 -3.40 10.37 6.27
CA ALA A 116 -3.92 9.00 6.33
C ALA A 116 -2.77 7.97 6.17
N ILE A 117 -1.84 8.21 5.24
CA ILE A 117 -0.65 7.37 5.05
C ILE A 117 0.23 7.40 6.31
N GLN A 118 0.50 8.58 6.88
CA GLN A 118 1.26 8.68 8.13
C GLN A 118 0.59 7.91 9.28
N SER A 119 -0.74 7.99 9.37
CA SER A 119 -1.51 7.27 10.39
C SER A 119 -1.39 5.76 10.18
N ALA A 120 -1.50 5.27 8.93
CA ALA A 120 -1.30 3.87 8.59
C ALA A 120 0.12 3.39 8.96
N LEU A 121 1.16 4.16 8.60
CA LEU A 121 2.55 3.86 8.96
C LEU A 121 2.75 3.74 10.48
N ASN A 122 2.07 4.57 11.27
CA ASN A 122 2.13 4.53 12.73
C ASN A 122 1.45 3.31 13.36
N THR A 123 0.59 2.61 12.64
CA THR A 123 0.03 1.32 13.10
C THR A 123 1.01 0.16 12.94
N VAL A 124 2.03 0.31 12.09
CA VAL A 124 2.97 -0.76 11.76
C VAL A 124 3.96 -0.94 12.91
N THR A 125 3.68 -1.95 13.72
CA THR A 125 4.51 -2.37 14.86
C THR A 125 4.73 -3.87 14.80
N THR A 126 5.76 -4.36 15.49
CA THR A 126 6.01 -5.81 15.65
C THR A 126 4.79 -6.52 16.23
N ALA A 127 4.15 -5.94 17.26
CA ALA A 127 2.95 -6.50 17.86
C ALA A 127 1.79 -6.61 16.86
N ARG A 128 1.63 -5.61 15.99
CA ARG A 128 0.61 -5.65 14.93
C ARG A 128 0.89 -6.77 13.92
N ALA A 129 2.14 -6.91 13.48
CA ALA A 129 2.54 -8.01 12.60
C ALA A 129 2.27 -9.39 13.24
N ASP A 130 2.57 -9.56 14.52
CA ASP A 130 2.36 -10.81 15.26
C ASP A 130 0.88 -11.17 15.39
N VAL A 131 0.02 -10.18 15.63
CA VAL A 131 -1.44 -10.37 15.66
C VAL A 131 -1.95 -10.89 14.32
N ILE A 132 -1.47 -10.34 13.21
CA ILE A 132 -1.88 -10.77 11.87
C ILE A 132 -1.32 -12.16 11.54
N LEU A 133 -0.05 -12.41 11.84
CA LEU A 133 0.56 -13.75 11.71
C LEU A 133 -0.27 -14.82 12.41
N LYS A 134 -0.71 -14.54 13.63
CA LYS A 134 -1.59 -15.45 14.37
C LYS A 134 -2.94 -15.62 13.69
N ALA A 135 -3.57 -14.53 13.27
CA ALA A 135 -4.89 -14.54 12.63
C ALA A 135 -4.91 -15.30 11.30
N TYR A 136 -3.81 -15.25 10.53
CA TYR A 136 -3.69 -15.90 9.23
C TYR A 136 -2.91 -17.23 9.26
N SER A 137 -2.57 -17.72 10.46
CA SER A 137 -1.74 -18.93 10.62
C SER A 137 -2.28 -20.18 9.91
N SER A 138 -3.60 -20.35 9.83
CA SER A 138 -4.23 -21.47 9.11
C SER A 138 -4.25 -21.32 7.59
N ILE A 139 -3.98 -20.11 7.07
CA ILE A 139 -3.92 -19.82 5.63
C ILE A 139 -2.46 -19.87 5.16
N TRP A 140 -1.52 -19.48 6.01
CA TRP A 140 -0.08 -19.38 5.72
C TRP A 140 0.75 -20.57 6.18
N SER A 141 0.09 -21.62 6.68
CA SER A 141 0.68 -22.91 7.06
C SER A 141 1.22 -23.66 5.85
#